data_AF-A0A131YPP2-F1
#
_entry.id   AF-A0A131YPP2-F1
#
_cell.length_a   1.000
_cell.length_b   1.000
_cell.length_c   1.000
_cell.angle_alpha   90.00
_cell.angle_beta   90.00
_cell.angle_gamma   90.00
#
_symmetry.space_group_name_H-M   'P 1'
#
loop_
_entity.id
_entity.type
_entity.pdbx_description
1 polymer ?
#
loop_
_entity_poly.entity_id
_entity_poly.type
_entity_poly.pdbx_seq_one_letter_code
_entity_poly.pdbx_strand_id
1 'polypeptide(L)'
;MSPTTLILCGAIISVALETAMSCGKCCGVCQAPSCVKTRKTDQTTHSSKKHFFKEGGQCQEVQYYGCKGWFYGTKDDCDRCCKG
;
A
#
# COMPACT_ATOMS: atom_id res chain seq x y z
N MET A 1 38.75 -21.83 4.88
CA MET A 1 37.56 -20.96 4.88
C MET A 1 36.53 -21.58 5.80
N SER A 2 36.15 -20.89 6.88
CA SER A 2 35.31 -21.46 7.93
C SER A 2 33.83 -21.52 7.51
N PRO A 3 33.10 -22.62 7.79
CA PRO A 3 31.69 -22.78 7.41
C PRO A 3 30.77 -21.71 8.02
N THR A 4 31.17 -21.09 9.12
CA THR A 4 30.46 -19.97 9.76
C THR A 4 30.38 -18.71 8.89
N THR A 5 31.38 -18.44 8.05
CA THR A 5 31.34 -17.27 7.14
C THR A 5 30.33 -17.40 6.00
N LEU A 6 30.03 -18.63 5.55
CA LEU A 6 29.04 -18.85 4.49
C LEU A 6 27.60 -18.71 5.00
N ILE A 7 27.35 -19.10 6.25
CA ILE A 7 26.02 -19.02 6.88
C ILE A 7 25.63 -17.55 7.15
N LEU A 8 26.60 -16.73 7.58
CA LEU A 8 26.37 -15.30 7.81
C LEU A 8 26.01 -14.54 6.51
N CYS A 9 26.70 -14.85 5.40
CA CYS A 9 26.40 -14.23 4.11
C CYS A 9 25.00 -14.60 3.60
N GLY A 10 24.54 -15.83 3.81
CA GLY A 10 23.20 -16.27 3.43
C GLY A 10 22.09 -15.50 4.15
N ALA A 11 22.24 -15.26 5.45
CA ALA A 11 21.24 -14.55 6.26
C ALA A 11 21.08 -13.08 5.86
N ILE A 12 22.18 -12.42 5.47
CA ILE A 12 22.16 -11.01 5.04
C ILE A 12 21.41 -10.84 3.71
N ILE A 13 21.55 -11.80 2.79
CA ILE A 13 20.88 -11.76 1.48
C ILE A 13 19.35 -11.94 1.64
N SER A 14 18.91 -12.81 2.56
CA SER A 14 17.48 -13.02 2.81
C SER A 14 16.78 -11.76 3.33
N VAL A 15 17.39 -11.04 4.28
CA VAL A 15 16.84 -9.78 4.81
C VAL A 15 16.75 -8.68 3.74
N ALA A 16 17.75 -8.60 2.85
CA ALA A 16 17.73 -7.65 1.74
C ALA A 16 16.63 -7.95 0.71
N LEU A 17 16.34 -9.24 0.48
CA LEU A 17 15.27 -9.66 -0.44
C LEU A 17 13.88 -9.36 0.14
N GLU A 18 13.67 -9.57 1.44
CA GLU A 18 12.41 -9.26 2.12
C GLU A 18 12.12 -7.75 2.13
N THR A 19 13.14 -6.92 2.35
CA THR A 19 13.00 -5.45 2.31
C THR A 19 12.74 -4.93 0.89
N ALA A 20 13.38 -5.50 -0.14
CA ALA A 20 13.11 -5.16 -1.54
C ALA A 20 11.71 -5.62 -2.00
N MET A 21 11.26 -6.80 -1.58
CA MET A 21 9.90 -7.30 -1.85
C MET A 21 8.82 -6.49 -1.12
N SER A 22 9.11 -5.98 0.08
CA SER A 22 8.20 -5.08 0.81
C SER A 22 8.01 -3.75 0.08
N CYS A 23 9.04 -3.26 -0.61
CA CYS A 23 8.97 -2.02 -1.38
C CYS A 23 8.06 -2.13 -2.63
N GLY A 24 7.82 -3.35 -3.14
CA GLY A 24 6.95 -3.58 -4.30
C GLY A 24 5.44 -3.51 -4.02
N LYS A 25 5.01 -3.70 -2.76
CA LYS A 25 3.58 -3.71 -2.38
C LYS A 25 3.07 -2.38 -1.84
N CYS A 26 3.96 -1.54 -1.32
CA CYS A 26 3.61 -0.27 -0.65
C CYS A 26 3.85 0.96 -1.53
N CYS A 27 3.41 0.90 -2.78
CA CYS A 27 3.54 2.00 -3.74
C CYS A 27 2.30 2.93 -3.77
N GLY A 28 1.25 2.58 -3.03
CA GLY A 28 0.03 3.36 -2.96
C GLY A 28 0.15 4.55 -2.00
N VAL A 29 -0.60 5.62 -2.26
CA VAL A 29 -0.68 6.73 -1.31
C VAL A 29 -1.59 6.40 -0.12
N CYS A 30 -1.12 6.70 1.09
CA CYS A 30 -1.88 6.46 2.31
C CYS A 30 -2.97 7.51 2.57
N GLN A 31 -2.70 8.78 2.30
CA GLN A 31 -3.68 9.84 2.49
C GLN A 31 -4.44 10.11 1.20
N ALA A 32 -5.75 10.33 1.32
CA ALA A 32 -6.58 10.71 0.18
C ALA A 32 -6.13 12.08 -0.37
N PRO A 33 -5.73 12.17 -1.66
CA PRO A 33 -5.34 13.44 -2.25
C PRO A 33 -6.55 14.37 -2.39
N SER A 34 -6.31 15.67 -2.52
CA SER A 34 -7.37 16.69 -2.59
C SER A 34 -8.38 16.45 -3.72
N CYS A 35 -7.95 15.83 -4.83
CA CYS A 35 -8.86 15.49 -5.92
C CYS A 35 -9.88 14.41 -5.51
N VAL A 36 -9.47 13.44 -4.67
CA VAL A 36 -10.36 12.38 -4.16
C VAL A 36 -11.35 12.99 -3.17
N LYS A 37 -10.92 13.93 -2.32
CA LYS A 37 -11.78 14.63 -1.38
C LYS A 37 -12.88 15.45 -2.07
N THR A 38 -12.55 16.11 -3.17
CA THR A 38 -13.47 16.97 -3.93
C THR A 38 -14.39 16.21 -4.90
N ARG A 39 -14.00 15.00 -5.30
CA ARG A 39 -14.74 14.14 -6.24
C ARG A 39 -15.23 12.84 -5.60
N LYS A 40 -15.30 12.81 -4.27
CA LYS A 40 -15.89 11.70 -3.52
C LYS A 40 -17.35 11.58 -3.94
N THR A 41 -17.76 10.37 -4.30
CA THR A 41 -19.14 10.12 -4.72
C THR A 41 -19.77 9.11 -3.76
N ASP A 42 -20.99 9.38 -3.31
CA ASP A 42 -21.79 8.43 -2.52
C ASP A 42 -22.54 7.43 -3.41
N GLN A 43 -22.45 7.57 -4.75
CA GLN A 43 -23.09 6.65 -5.67
C GLN A 43 -22.22 5.42 -5.92
N THR A 44 -22.62 4.31 -5.31
CA THR A 44 -22.14 2.97 -5.62
C THR A 44 -22.60 2.57 -7.03
N THR A 45 -21.87 3.03 -8.05
CA THR A 45 -22.06 2.52 -9.42
C THR A 45 -21.34 1.18 -9.55
N HIS A 46 -21.91 0.25 -10.31
CA HIS A 46 -21.42 -1.13 -10.46
C HIS A 46 -19.98 -1.25 -11.04
N SER A 47 -19.32 -0.12 -11.34
CA SER A 47 -18.00 -0.02 -11.99
C SER A 47 -17.04 0.96 -11.28
N SER A 48 -17.38 1.48 -10.10
CA SER A 48 -16.46 2.32 -9.33
C SER A 48 -15.32 1.47 -8.76
N LYS A 49 -14.08 1.77 -9.17
CA LYS A 49 -12.90 1.14 -8.56
C LYS A 49 -12.82 1.56 -7.10
N LYS A 50 -12.87 0.56 -6.22
CA LYS A 50 -12.74 0.75 -4.78
C LYS A 50 -11.28 1.01 -4.45
N HIS A 51 -11.02 2.10 -3.75
CA HIS A 51 -9.68 2.46 -3.30
C HIS A 51 -9.69 2.72 -1.80
N PHE A 52 -8.58 2.43 -1.13
CA PHE A 52 -8.44 2.51 0.32
C PHE A 52 -7.41 3.56 0.71
N PHE A 53 -7.79 4.43 1.65
CA PHE A 53 -6.93 5.47 2.20
C PHE A 53 -7.06 5.50 3.73
N LYS A 54 -5.97 5.85 4.41
CA LYS A 54 -5.93 6.04 5.87
C LYS A 54 -6.60 7.36 6.23
N GLU A 55 -7.69 7.27 6.97
CA GLU A 55 -8.46 8.40 7.50
C GLU A 55 -8.82 8.11 8.97
N GLY A 56 -8.43 9.01 9.88
CA GLY A 56 -8.66 8.82 11.31
C GLY A 56 -7.91 7.62 11.94
N GLY A 57 -6.78 7.22 11.34
CA GLY A 57 -5.99 6.08 11.82
C GLY A 57 -6.38 4.72 11.23
N GLN A 58 -7.45 4.64 10.44
CA GLN A 58 -7.92 3.40 9.82
C GLN A 58 -7.99 3.54 8.30
N CYS A 59 -7.71 2.45 7.57
CA CYS A 59 -7.94 2.41 6.13
C CYS A 59 -9.43 2.26 5.81
N GLN A 60 -9.98 3.26 5.12
CA GLN A 60 -11.38 3.35 4.73
C GLN A 60 -11.53 3.24 3.21
N GLU A 61 -12.60 2.60 2.75
CA GLU A 61 -12.97 2.55 1.33
C GLU A 61 -13.47 3.93 0.90
N VAL A 62 -12.93 4.44 -0.20
CA VAL A 62 -13.34 5.70 -0.81
C VAL A 62 -13.62 5.46 -2.29
N GLN A 63 -14.80 5.90 -2.73
CA GLN A 63 -15.18 5.90 -4.13
C GLN A 63 -15.10 7.33 -4.68
N TYR A 64 -14.51 7.46 -5.86
CA TYR A 64 -14.34 8.74 -6.55
C TYR A 64 -14.23 8.50 -8.05
N TYR A 65 -14.35 9.57 -8.84
CA TYR A 65 -14.16 9.52 -10.29
C TYR A 65 -13.07 10.49 -10.76
N GLY A 66 -12.40 10.13 -11.86
CA GLY A 66 -11.50 11.04 -12.57
C GLY A 66 -10.22 11.45 -11.83
N CYS A 67 -9.84 10.78 -10.73
CA CYS A 67 -8.52 10.93 -10.12
C CYS A 67 -7.59 9.82 -10.59
N LYS A 68 -6.38 10.22 -11.01
CA LYS A 68 -5.30 9.31 -11.42
C LYS A 68 -4.26 9.23 -10.31
N GLY A 69 -3.65 8.06 -10.16
CA GLY A 69 -2.61 7.82 -9.17
C GLY A 69 -2.49 6.35 -8.82
N TRP A 70 -1.47 6.02 -8.03
CA TRP A 70 -1.29 4.71 -7.44
C TRP A 70 -1.99 4.68 -6.08
N PHE A 71 -3.03 3.87 -5.97
CA PHE A 71 -3.90 3.79 -4.80
C PHE A 71 -4.08 2.33 -4.41
N TYR A 72 -4.25 2.07 -3.12
CA TYR A 72 -4.49 0.71 -2.63
C TYR A 72 -5.87 0.23 -3.06
N GLY A 73 -5.93 -0.94 -3.70
CA GLY A 73 -7.18 -1.58 -4.11
C GLY A 73 -7.81 -2.45 -3.01
N THR A 74 -7.07 -2.75 -1.95
CA THR A 74 -7.54 -3.56 -0.82
C THR A 74 -7.27 -2.86 0.51
N LYS A 75 -8.10 -3.17 1.50
CA LYS A 75 -7.89 -2.71 2.87
C LYS A 75 -6.59 -3.28 3.47
N ASP A 76 -6.29 -4.55 3.22
CA ASP A 76 -5.08 -5.21 3.74
C ASP A 76 -3.80 -4.53 3.24
N ASP A 77 -3.72 -4.17 1.96
CA ASP A 77 -2.57 -3.45 1.42
C ASP A 77 -2.42 -2.08 2.08
N CYS A 78 -3.53 -1.34 2.24
CA CYS A 78 -3.52 -0.06 2.93
C CYS A 78 -3.10 -0.21 4.40
N ASP A 79 -3.69 -1.12 5.15
CA ASP A 79 -3.38 -1.33 6.57
C ASP A 79 -1.95 -1.84 6.77
N ARG A 80 -1.43 -2.65 5.84
CA ARG A 80 -0.04 -3.14 5.87
C ARG A 80 0.96 -2.03 5.58
N CYS A 81 0.68 -1.19 4.60
CA CYS A 81 1.62 -0.19 4.09
C CYS A 81 1.52 1.16 4.79
N CYS A 82 0.35 1.49 5.33
CA CYS A 82 0.07 2.74 6.03
C CYS A 82 0.07 2.56 7.54
N LYS A 83 0.73 1.50 8.06
CA LYS A 83 1.00 1.35 9.49
C LYS A 83 1.73 2.60 9.98
N GLY A 84 1.07 3.30 10.89
CA GLY A 84 1.54 4.51 11.53
C GLY A 84 0.81 4.60 12.84
#